data_AF-A0A2V6UEV0-F1
#
_entry.id   AF-A0A2V6UEV0-F1
#
_cell.length_a   1.000
_cell.length_b   1.000
_cell.length_c   1.000
_cell.angle_alpha   90.00
_cell.angle_beta   90.00
_cell.angle_gamma   90.00
#
_symmetry.space_group_name_H-M   'P 1'
#
loop_
_entity.id
_entity.type
_entity.pdbx_description
1 polymer ?
#
loop_
_entity_poly.entity_id
_entity_poly.type
_entity_poly.pdbx_seq_one_letter_code
_entity_poly.pdbx_strand_id
1 'polypeptide(L)'
;MVKHEYPGLLRETAEAIDAERVAERTWEFSQFLVRGLGRTAFESDVEGPLAYHDSCHLLRGLHEGESPRVLLRDLKGTSVVPLPGSDECCGFGGSFSVRLPEVSTSILERKLANLE
;
A
#
# COMPACT_ATOMS: atom_id res chain seq x y z
N MET A 1 9.07 6.69 -1.23
CA MET A 1 10.11 7.62 -0.72
C MET A 1 11.45 6.92 -0.56
N VAL A 2 11.78 6.27 0.57
CA VAL A 2 13.15 5.74 0.78
C VAL A 2 13.62 4.78 -0.31
N LYS A 3 12.83 3.75 -0.64
CA LYS A 3 13.20 2.73 -1.64
C LYS A 3 13.32 3.24 -3.08
N HIS A 4 12.52 4.24 -3.46
CA HIS A 4 12.35 4.62 -4.88
C HIS A 4 12.84 6.04 -5.19
N GLU A 5 12.66 6.97 -4.25
CA GLU A 5 12.95 8.40 -4.47
C GLU A 5 14.35 8.79 -4.02
N TYR A 6 14.87 8.21 -2.92
CA TYR A 6 16.18 8.61 -2.38
C TYR A 6 17.33 8.39 -3.37
N PRO A 7 17.42 7.26 -4.10
CA PRO A 7 18.45 7.08 -5.14
C PRO A 7 18.45 8.20 -6.19
N GLY A 8 17.27 8.64 -6.62
CA GLY A 8 17.15 9.72 -7.60
C GLY A 8 17.46 11.10 -7.02
N LEU A 9 16.93 11.40 -5.83
CA LEU A 9 17.07 12.71 -5.19
C LEU A 9 18.50 12.99 -4.69
N LEU A 10 19.22 11.95 -4.26
CA LEU A 10 20.56 12.08 -3.68
C LEU A 10 21.68 11.68 -4.66
N ARG A 11 21.33 11.45 -5.93
CA ARG A 11 22.27 10.93 -6.94
C ARG A 11 23.56 11.74 -7.09
N GLU A 12 23.47 13.07 -6.94
CA GLU A 12 24.58 14.01 -7.11
C GLU A 12 25.13 14.53 -5.77
N THR A 13 24.83 13.86 -4.65
CA THR A 13 25.31 14.24 -3.31
C THR A 13 26.35 13.25 -2.79
N ALA A 14 27.00 13.59 -1.67
CA ALA A 14 27.97 12.70 -1.03
C ALA A 14 27.33 11.38 -0.53
N GLU A 15 26.02 11.39 -0.31
CA GLU A 15 25.23 10.28 0.23
C GLU A 15 24.68 9.34 -0.85
N ALA A 16 25.00 9.53 -2.14
CA ALA A 16 24.45 8.73 -3.24
C ALA A 16 24.57 7.21 -3.01
N ILE A 17 25.74 6.74 -2.56
CA ILE A 17 25.98 5.31 -2.28
C ILE A 17 25.13 4.84 -1.10
N ASP A 18 25.01 5.64 -0.05
CA ASP A 18 24.23 5.27 1.14
C ASP A 18 22.72 5.29 0.84
N ALA A 19 22.27 6.19 -0.03
CA ALA A 19 20.89 6.22 -0.52
C ALA A 19 20.50 4.92 -1.22
N GLU A 20 21.36 4.42 -2.12
CA GLU A 20 21.18 3.13 -2.78
C GLU A 20 21.17 1.98 -1.76
N ARG A 21 22.16 1.92 -0.86
CA ARG A 21 22.27 0.84 0.14
C ARG A 21 21.06 0.77 1.07
N VAL A 22 20.51 1.91 1.46
CA VAL A 22 19.31 1.96 2.30
C VAL A 22 18.08 1.57 1.48
N ALA A 23 17.97 2.03 0.23
CA ALA A 23 16.86 1.68 -0.65
C ALA A 23 16.78 0.16 -0.93
N GLU A 24 17.92 -0.49 -1.20
CA GLU A 24 18.02 -1.93 -1.44
C GLU A 24 17.52 -2.77 -0.25
N ARG A 25 17.80 -2.30 0.97
CA ARG A 25 17.43 -3.00 2.22
C ARG A 25 16.09 -2.56 2.80
N THR A 26 15.45 -1.56 2.19
CA THR A 26 14.12 -1.12 2.57
C THR A 26 13.07 -1.92 1.81
N TRP A 27 12.12 -2.47 2.54
CA TRP A 27 11.01 -3.23 1.99
C TRP A 27 9.71 -2.61 2.46
N GLU A 28 8.68 -2.64 1.61
CA GLU A 28 7.33 -2.56 2.15
C GLU A 28 7.01 -3.87 2.89
N PHE A 29 6.20 -3.81 3.95
CA PHE A 29 6.00 -4.93 4.85
C PHE A 29 5.44 -6.18 4.17
N SER A 30 4.39 -6.06 3.37
CA SER A 30 3.84 -7.19 2.62
C SER A 30 4.85 -7.77 1.63
N GLN A 31 5.62 -6.90 0.96
CA GLN A 31 6.69 -7.29 0.06
C GLN A 31 7.78 -8.07 0.80
N PHE A 32 8.15 -7.63 2.00
CA PHE A 32 9.14 -8.31 2.84
C PHE A 32 8.68 -9.70 3.25
N LEU A 33 7.43 -9.83 3.71
CA LEU A 33 6.87 -11.13 4.12
C LEU A 33 6.89 -12.13 2.95
N VAL A 34 6.39 -11.72 1.79
CA VAL A 34 6.25 -12.60 0.63
C VAL A 34 7.58 -12.85 -0.06
N ARG A 35 8.29 -11.80 -0.49
CA ARG A 35 9.50 -11.94 -1.31
C ARG A 35 10.77 -12.12 -0.49
N GLY A 36 10.84 -11.50 0.69
CA GLY A 36 12.01 -11.59 1.57
C GLY A 36 12.03 -12.84 2.44
N LEU A 37 10.91 -13.15 3.10
CA LEU A 37 10.80 -14.29 4.03
C LEU A 37 10.16 -15.53 3.40
N GLY A 38 9.53 -15.43 2.23
CA GLY A 38 8.79 -16.53 1.63
C GLY A 38 7.55 -16.95 2.44
N ARG A 39 7.04 -16.06 3.29
CA ARG A 39 5.89 -16.33 4.17
C ARG A 39 4.63 -15.71 3.58
N THR A 40 3.68 -16.55 3.21
CA THR A 40 2.43 -16.12 2.58
C THR A 40 1.19 -16.42 3.43
N ALA A 41 1.23 -17.48 4.24
CA ALA A 41 0.07 -17.94 5.01
C ALA A 41 0.05 -17.39 6.44
N PHE A 42 -1.10 -16.84 6.84
CA PHE A 42 -1.40 -16.31 8.17
C PHE A 42 -2.82 -16.67 8.58
N GLU A 43 -3.12 -16.54 9.87
CA GLU A 43 -4.46 -16.73 10.43
C GLU A 43 -4.97 -15.39 10.98
N SER A 44 -6.25 -15.12 10.78
CA SER A 44 -6.94 -13.92 11.25
C SER A 44 -8.14 -14.31 12.09
N ASP A 45 -8.26 -13.69 13.26
CA ASP A 45 -9.44 -13.80 14.13
C ASP A 45 -10.48 -12.70 13.85
N VAL A 46 -10.29 -11.92 12.78
CA VAL A 46 -11.24 -10.86 12.39
C VAL A 46 -12.52 -11.45 11.84
N GLU A 47 -13.62 -11.18 12.55
CA GLU A 47 -14.96 -11.55 12.13
C GLU A 47 -15.48 -10.65 11.00
N GLY A 48 -16.21 -11.26 10.05
CA GLY A 48 -16.85 -10.56 8.94
C GLY A 48 -16.01 -10.51 7.65
N PRO A 49 -16.60 -10.00 6.55
CA PRO A 49 -15.93 -9.88 5.27
C PRO A 49 -14.89 -8.73 5.29
N LEU A 50 -13.73 -8.97 4.67
CA LEU A 50 -12.65 -8.00 4.53
C LEU A 50 -12.53 -7.52 3.09
N ALA A 51 -12.50 -6.22 2.91
CA ALA A 51 -12.21 -5.59 1.62
C ALA A 51 -10.81 -4.95 1.66
N TYR A 52 -10.05 -5.07 0.58
CA TYR A 52 -8.71 -4.47 0.47
C TYR A 52 -8.71 -3.26 -0.46
N HIS A 53 -8.15 -2.16 0.02
CA HIS A 53 -7.89 -0.96 -0.75
C HIS A 53 -6.40 -0.89 -1.13
N ASP A 54 -6.11 -0.78 -2.42
CA ASP A 54 -4.76 -0.57 -2.90
C ASP A 54 -4.29 0.86 -2.59
N SER A 55 -3.31 0.98 -1.70
CA SER A 55 -2.64 2.26 -1.42
C SER A 55 -1.99 2.81 -2.68
N CYS A 56 -2.26 4.08 -3.00
CA CYS A 56 -1.68 4.73 -4.17
C CYS A 56 -0.14 4.78 -4.13
N HIS A 57 0.45 4.99 -2.96
CA HIS A 57 1.91 5.01 -2.81
C HIS A 57 2.53 3.61 -2.96
N LEU A 58 1.77 2.56 -2.62
CA LEU A 58 2.21 1.18 -2.79
C LEU A 58 2.10 0.77 -4.26
N LEU A 59 0.90 0.91 -4.84
CA LEU A 59 0.59 0.47 -6.20
C LEU A 59 1.26 1.34 -7.27
N ARG A 60 1.20 2.67 -7.15
CA ARG A 60 1.72 3.60 -8.16
C ARG A 60 3.12 4.12 -7.84
N GLY A 61 3.45 4.23 -6.56
CA GLY A 61 4.76 4.72 -6.12
C GLY A 61 5.84 3.63 -6.04
N LEU A 62 5.51 2.47 -5.47
CA LEU A 62 6.44 1.33 -5.38
C LEU A 62 6.20 0.27 -6.47
N HIS A 63 5.19 0.45 -7.32
CA HIS A 63 4.81 -0.53 -8.34
C HIS A 63 4.56 -1.93 -7.76
N GLU A 64 4.06 -2.00 -6.54
CA GLU A 64 3.82 -3.24 -5.82
C GLU A 64 2.32 -3.33 -5.50
N GLY A 65 1.66 -4.35 -6.04
CA GLY A 65 0.26 -4.70 -5.70
C GLY A 65 0.05 -6.19 -5.55
N GLU A 66 1.09 -7.00 -5.76
CA GLU A 66 0.99 -8.45 -5.80
C GLU A 66 1.17 -9.05 -4.41
N SER A 67 2.16 -8.58 -3.66
CA SER A 67 2.49 -9.12 -2.33
C SER A 67 1.32 -9.02 -1.33
N PRO A 68 0.60 -7.87 -1.22
CA PRO A 68 -0.61 -7.82 -0.39
C PRO A 68 -1.67 -8.84 -0.83
N ARG A 69 -1.85 -9.06 -2.14
CA ARG A 69 -2.86 -9.99 -2.67
C ARG A 69 -2.50 -11.44 -2.46
N VAL A 70 -1.21 -11.78 -2.50
CA VAL A 70 -0.73 -13.11 -2.09
C VAL A 70 -1.11 -13.38 -0.64
N LEU A 71 -0.81 -12.44 0.26
CA LEU A 71 -1.15 -12.57 1.68
C LEU A 71 -2.66 -12.71 1.91
N LEU A 72 -3.47 -11.90 1.23
CA LEU A 72 -4.92 -11.92 1.37
C LEU A 72 -5.56 -13.21 0.82
N ARG A 73 -5.01 -13.79 -0.26
CA ARG A 73 -5.49 -15.08 -0.79
C ARG A 73 -5.18 -16.25 0.13
N ASP A 74 -4.03 -16.21 0.81
CA ASP A 74 -3.57 -17.27 1.69
C ASP A 74 -4.01 -17.06 3.16
N LEU A 75 -4.77 -16.00 3.44
CA LEU A 75 -5.27 -15.65 4.76
C LEU A 75 -6.40 -16.60 5.17
N LYS A 76 -6.23 -17.26 6.31
CA LYS A 76 -7.24 -18.15 6.90
C LYS A 76 -8.01 -17.45 8.02
N GLY A 77 -9.21 -17.97 8.31
CA GLY A 77 -10.05 -17.48 9.42
C GLY A 77 -10.96 -16.29 9.06
N THR A 78 -10.85 -15.75 7.84
CA THR A 78 -11.70 -14.66 7.36
C THR A 78 -11.95 -14.76 5.85
N SER A 79 -12.91 -13.99 5.33
CA SER A 79 -13.26 -13.97 3.90
C SER A 79 -12.88 -12.63 3.30
N VAL A 80 -12.00 -12.64 2.30
CA VAL A 80 -11.65 -11.43 1.55
C VAL A 80 -12.60 -11.27 0.36
N VAL A 81 -13.33 -10.16 0.32
CA VAL A 81 -14.28 -9.83 -0.74
C VAL A 81 -13.71 -8.78 -1.69
N PRO A 82 -14.11 -8.78 -2.99
CA PRO A 82 -13.70 -7.75 -3.93
C PRO A 82 -14.21 -6.36 -3.50
N LEU A 83 -13.36 -5.34 -3.66
CA LEU A 83 -13.74 -3.94 -3.55
C LEU A 83 -13.74 -3.31 -4.95
N PRO A 84 -14.92 -3.01 -5.53
CA PRO A 84 -15.01 -2.22 -6.75
C PRO A 84 -14.21 -0.91 -6.62
N GLY A 85 -13.46 -0.57 -7.66
CA GLY A 85 -12.57 0.60 -7.64
C GLY A 85 -11.48 0.52 -6.55
N SER A 86 -11.01 -0.67 -6.16
CA SER A 86 -10.00 -0.87 -5.10
C SER A 86 -8.73 -0.02 -5.28
N ASP A 87 -8.35 0.29 -6.53
CA ASP A 87 -7.21 1.12 -6.93
C ASP A 87 -7.49 2.63 -7.04
N GLU A 88 -8.74 3.05 -6.88
CA GLU A 88 -9.13 4.46 -6.80
C GLU A 88 -8.66 5.11 -5.50
N CYS A 89 -8.36 6.40 -5.56
CA CYS A 89 -7.90 7.18 -4.40
C CYS A 89 -8.92 7.13 -3.25
N CYS A 90 -8.45 7.01 -2.00
CA CYS A 90 -9.30 7.11 -0.81
C CYS A 90 -9.57 8.56 -0.36
N GLY A 91 -8.94 9.55 -0.99
CA GLY A 91 -9.04 10.97 -0.64
C GLY A 91 -8.03 11.45 0.39
N PHE A 92 -7.41 10.57 1.18
CA PHE A 92 -6.55 10.94 2.31
C PHE A 92 -5.10 11.34 1.95
N GLY A 93 -4.90 12.06 0.84
CA GLY A 93 -3.58 12.40 0.30
C GLY A 93 -2.82 13.50 1.05
N GLY A 94 -2.39 13.27 2.29
CA GLY A 94 -1.51 14.20 3.02
C GLY A 94 -2.08 15.63 3.11
N SER A 95 -1.34 16.64 2.64
CA SER A 95 -1.82 18.04 2.69
C SER A 95 -3.09 18.29 1.87
N PHE A 96 -3.39 17.46 0.88
CA PHE A 96 -4.64 17.58 0.10
C PHE A 96 -5.87 17.42 0.98
N SER A 97 -5.89 16.43 1.88
CA SER A 97 -7.06 16.19 2.75
C SER A 97 -7.26 17.31 3.78
N VAL A 98 -6.19 18.02 4.14
CA VAL A 98 -6.25 19.18 5.05
C VAL A 98 -6.67 20.46 4.33
N ARG A 99 -6.17 20.67 3.11
CA ARG A 99 -6.44 21.91 2.35
C ARG A 99 -7.80 21.88 1.62
N LEU A 100 -8.27 20.70 1.24
CA LEU A 100 -9.52 20.49 0.50
C LEU A 100 -10.35 19.38 1.16
N PRO A 101 -10.77 19.56 2.42
CA PRO A 101 -11.43 18.51 3.20
C PRO A 101 -12.77 18.08 2.59
N GLU A 102 -13.51 18.98 1.94
CA GLU A 102 -14.78 18.67 1.30
C GLU A 102 -14.56 17.75 0.08
N VAL A 103 -13.55 18.02 -0.73
CA VAL A 103 -13.20 17.19 -1.90
C VAL A 103 -12.67 15.84 -1.43
N SER A 104 -11.80 15.83 -0.42
CA SER A 104 -11.27 14.60 0.18
C SER A 104 -12.38 13.69 0.70
N THR A 105 -13.33 14.26 1.44
CA THR A 105 -14.46 13.49 2.00
C THR A 105 -15.38 12.97 0.89
N SER A 106 -15.68 13.79 -0.12
CA SER A 106 -16.49 13.33 -1.27
C SER A 106 -15.85 12.15 -2.03
N ILE A 107 -14.52 12.12 -2.14
CA ILE A 107 -13.80 10.97 -2.71
C ILE A 107 -13.96 9.73 -1.81
N LEU A 108 -13.81 9.89 -0.49
CA LEU A 108 -13.99 8.80 0.47
C LEU A 108 -15.42 8.25 0.44
N GLU A 109 -16.44 9.10 0.40
CA GLU A 109 -17.85 8.70 0.33
C GLU A 109 -18.13 7.80 -0.87
N ARG A 110 -17.63 8.18 -2.06
CA ARG A 110 -17.74 7.35 -3.27
C ARG A 110 -17.07 5.99 -3.11
N LYS A 111 -15.94 5.93 -2.40
CA LYS A 111 -15.24 4.67 -2.12
C LYS A 111 -16.03 3.78 -1.17
N LEU A 112 -16.59 4.36 -0.12
CA LEU A 112 -17.38 3.64 0.88
C LEU A 112 -18.68 3.09 0.29
N ALA A 113 -19.31 3.81 -0.65
CA ALA A 113 -20.47 3.31 -1.37
C ALA A 113 -20.22 2.01 -2.16
N ASN A 114 -18.97 1.63 -2.43
CA ASN A 114 -18.63 0.34 -3.04
C ASN A 114 -18.61 -0.83 -2.04
N LEU A 115 -18.83 -0.57 -0.74
CA LEU A 115 -18.90 -1.58 0.32
C LEU A 115 -20.34 -1.89 0.78
N GLU A 116 -21.33 -1.15 0.28
CA GLU A 116 -22.76 -1.32 0.57
C GLU A 116 -23.44 -2.20 -0.49
#